data_AF-A0A0D8XTV2-F1
#
_entry.id   AF-A0A0D8XTV2-F1
#
_cell.length_a   1.000
_cell.length_b   1.000
_cell.length_c   1.000
_cell.angle_alpha   90.00
_cell.angle_beta   90.00
_cell.angle_gamma   90.00
#
_symmetry.space_group_name_H-M   'P 1'
#
loop_
_entity.id
_entity.type
_entity.pdbx_description
1 polymer ?
#
loop_
_entity_poly.entity_id
_entity_poly.type
_entity_poly.pdbx_seq_one_letter_code
_entity_poly.pdbx_strand_id
1 'polypeptide(L)'
;MLTRCAPVLSSILAPLQKQLCKPVVGIKAKQSICNWSLSLKLDKATDRVKRLAERERKKEAVRKRLEEASRAKKAKKGFLTPERKKKLRKLLMMKAAEDLKQQQMLKEQERQRVLQERIIPLPDLDECDDLEEVYNQMRDRLIILESENYDVSYIVRQKDFEINELTIAVNDLRGKFVKPTLKKVSKTEGKFDKLKKKEASKVDFRSTLKTIEKNQFAMEEDGKEKAKADWAK
;
A
#
# COMPACT_ATOMS: atom_id res chain seq x y z
N MET A 1 29.21 37.89 70.31
CA MET A 1 27.85 38.09 70.86
C MET A 1 27.26 36.69 71.05
N LEU A 2 27.46 35.96 72.16
CA LEU A 2 26.99 36.25 73.53
C LEU A 2 25.61 36.91 73.41
N THR A 3 24.48 36.27 73.74
CA THR A 3 24.03 35.84 75.08
C THR A 3 22.59 35.30 74.93
N ARG A 4 22.23 34.12 75.49
CA ARG A 4 21.45 33.91 76.75
C ARG A 4 19.97 34.37 76.64
N CYS A 5 18.92 33.77 77.19
CA CYS A 5 18.62 32.78 78.25
C CYS A 5 17.16 32.28 77.93
N ALA A 6 16.76 31.00 77.89
CA ALA A 6 16.48 30.04 78.99
C ALA A 6 15.63 30.60 80.17
N PRO A 7 14.91 29.81 80.97
CA PRO A 7 14.07 28.61 80.75
C PRO A 7 12.70 28.73 81.50
N VAL A 8 12.09 27.62 81.95
CA VAL A 8 10.95 27.49 82.91
C VAL A 8 9.58 27.56 82.21
N LEU A 9 8.89 26.44 81.96
CA LEU A 9 8.23 25.61 82.97
C LEU A 9 8.14 24.15 82.51
N SER A 10 8.86 23.31 83.25
CA SER A 10 8.41 21.98 83.60
C SER A 10 6.98 22.05 84.14
N SER A 11 6.21 20.97 83.94
CA SER A 11 4.97 20.69 84.66
C SER A 11 3.75 21.46 84.17
N ILE A 12 3.02 20.88 83.22
CA ILE A 12 1.59 20.52 83.35
C ILE A 12 1.16 19.91 81.99
N LEU A 13 0.67 18.67 82.03
CA LEU A 13 -0.10 18.00 80.97
C LEU A 13 0.65 17.48 79.72
N ALA A 14 1.32 16.34 79.83
CA ALA A 14 1.42 15.41 78.70
C ALA A 14 1.52 13.91 79.08
N PRO A 15 0.67 13.34 79.96
CA PRO A 15 0.39 11.92 79.92
C PRO A 15 -0.73 11.66 78.91
N LEU A 16 -0.48 11.94 77.62
CA LEU A 16 -1.40 11.60 76.54
C LEU A 16 -0.67 11.39 75.20
N GLN A 17 0.43 10.64 75.23
CA GLN A 17 0.90 9.96 74.02
C GLN A 17 1.58 8.62 74.30
N LYS A 18 1.07 7.89 75.31
CA LYS A 18 1.06 6.41 75.25
C LYS A 18 -0.15 5.98 74.42
N GLN A 19 -0.12 6.25 73.12
CA GLN A 19 -0.96 5.57 72.12
C GLN A 19 -0.28 5.79 70.76
N LEU A 20 0.04 4.67 70.10
CA LEU A 20 0.55 4.56 68.72
C LEU A 20 2.07 4.70 68.49
N CYS A 21 2.85 3.92 69.24
CA CYS A 21 3.83 3.08 68.56
C CYS A 21 3.08 1.97 67.78
N LYS A 22 2.76 2.21 66.51
CA LYS A 22 2.51 1.14 65.51
C LYS A 22 2.91 1.61 64.10
N PRO A 23 4.20 1.59 63.72
CA PRO A 23 4.52 1.15 62.37
C PRO A 23 4.28 -0.38 62.30
N VAL A 24 4.37 -1.01 61.13
CA VAL A 24 4.44 -2.48 60.92
C VAL A 24 3.16 -3.21 60.42
N VAL A 25 1.94 -2.68 60.52
CA VAL A 25 0.76 -3.39 59.94
C VAL A 25 0.41 -2.97 58.50
N GLY A 26 0.74 -1.74 58.10
CA GLY A 26 0.47 -1.25 56.73
C GLY A 26 1.55 -1.58 55.68
N ILE A 27 2.76 -1.92 56.12
CA ILE A 27 3.90 -2.17 55.21
C ILE A 27 3.74 -3.53 54.53
N LYS A 28 3.36 -4.59 55.28
CA LYS A 28 3.14 -5.94 54.71
C LYS A 28 1.99 -5.98 53.69
N ALA A 29 0.89 -5.27 53.94
CA ALA A 29 -0.22 -5.19 53.00
C ALA A 29 0.16 -4.41 51.72
N LYS A 30 0.85 -3.26 51.86
CA LYS A 30 1.38 -2.51 50.71
C LYS A 30 2.43 -3.31 49.92
N GLN A 31 3.31 -4.04 50.61
CA GLN A 31 4.31 -4.91 49.99
C GLN A 31 3.67 -6.07 49.22
N SER A 32 2.60 -6.66 49.76
CA SER A 32 1.84 -7.74 49.13
C SER A 32 1.11 -7.27 47.88
N ILE A 33 0.43 -6.11 47.92
CA ILE A 33 -0.23 -5.50 46.76
C ILE A 33 0.81 -5.13 45.68
N CYS A 34 1.96 -4.58 46.07
CA CYS A 34 3.08 -4.31 45.16
C CYS A 34 3.61 -5.59 44.50
N ASN A 35 3.82 -6.67 45.26
CA ASN A 35 4.28 -7.96 44.72
C ASN A 35 3.25 -8.61 43.80
N TRP A 36 1.95 -8.53 44.12
CA TRP A 36 0.88 -9.03 43.24
C TRP A 36 0.78 -8.23 41.94
N SER A 37 0.87 -6.90 42.02
CA SER A 37 1.00 -5.99 40.87
C SER A 37 2.22 -6.31 40.00
N LEU A 38 3.36 -6.62 40.63
CA LEU A 38 4.61 -6.97 39.94
C LEU A 38 4.48 -8.34 39.24
N SER A 39 3.90 -9.33 39.92
CA SER A 39 3.61 -10.66 39.35
C SER A 39 2.68 -10.55 38.15
N LEU A 40 1.57 -9.82 38.27
CA LEU A 40 0.62 -9.61 37.18
C LEU A 40 1.26 -8.89 35.97
N LYS A 41 2.22 -7.98 36.22
CA LYS A 41 3.02 -7.34 35.17
C LYS A 41 3.99 -8.32 34.52
N LEU A 42 4.60 -9.22 35.30
CA LEU A 42 5.50 -10.27 34.82
C LEU A 42 4.74 -11.29 33.96
N ASP A 43 3.56 -11.73 34.40
CA ASP A 43 2.69 -12.66 33.66
C ASP A 43 2.28 -12.06 32.31
N LYS A 44 1.81 -10.80 32.30
CA LYS A 44 1.50 -10.07 31.05
C LYS A 44 2.73 -9.86 30.16
N ALA A 45 3.93 -9.72 30.73
CA ALA A 45 5.17 -9.63 29.96
C ALA A 45 5.55 -10.97 29.33
N THR A 46 5.47 -12.07 30.06
CA THR A 46 5.77 -13.41 29.54
C THR A 46 4.79 -13.84 28.45
N ASP A 47 3.50 -13.51 28.56
CA ASP A 47 2.51 -13.77 27.51
C ASP A 47 2.78 -12.96 26.24
N ARG A 48 3.24 -11.71 26.37
CA ARG A 48 3.69 -10.92 25.21
C ARG A 48 4.90 -11.57 24.53
N VAL A 49 5.86 -12.08 25.29
CA VAL A 49 7.04 -12.79 24.75
C VAL A 49 6.62 -14.08 24.05
N LYS A 50 5.71 -14.88 24.63
CA LYS A 50 5.15 -16.09 23.98
C LYS A 50 4.46 -15.76 22.65
N ARG A 51 3.62 -14.71 22.61
CA ARG A 51 2.94 -14.23 21.39
C ARG A 51 3.90 -13.69 20.33
N LEU A 52 5.05 -13.14 20.73
CA LEU A 52 6.10 -12.70 19.82
C LEU A 52 6.89 -13.89 19.27
N ALA A 53 7.29 -14.83 20.13
CA ALA A 53 7.98 -16.05 19.73
C ALA A 53 7.12 -16.92 18.79
N GLU A 54 5.81 -17.02 19.03
CA GLU A 54 4.89 -17.71 18.14
C GLU A 54 4.76 -17.00 16.78
N ARG A 55 4.75 -15.65 16.77
CA ARG A 55 4.79 -14.86 15.54
C ARG A 55 6.10 -15.05 14.77
N GLU A 56 7.24 -15.10 15.44
CA GLU A 56 8.54 -15.36 14.80
C GLU A 56 8.62 -16.79 14.23
N ARG A 57 8.13 -17.81 14.96
CA ARG A 57 8.00 -19.18 14.45
C ARG A 57 7.11 -19.25 13.20
N LYS A 58 5.98 -18.53 13.20
CA LYS A 58 5.08 -18.42 12.05
C LYS A 58 5.77 -17.72 10.87
N LYS A 59 6.52 -16.63 11.10
CA LYS A 59 7.30 -15.93 10.06
C LYS A 59 8.38 -16.82 9.46
N GLU A 60 9.12 -17.57 10.28
CA GLU A 60 10.17 -18.47 9.82
C GLU A 60 9.60 -19.65 9.01
N ALA A 61 8.48 -20.23 9.46
CA ALA A 61 7.77 -21.26 8.71
C ALA A 61 7.28 -20.76 7.35
N VAL A 62 6.71 -19.55 7.29
CA VAL A 62 6.30 -18.90 6.03
C VAL A 62 7.49 -18.64 5.12
N ARG A 63 8.62 -18.17 5.67
CA ARG A 63 9.87 -17.93 4.92
C ARG A 63 10.44 -19.22 4.35
N LYS A 64 10.50 -20.30 5.15
CA LYS A 64 10.95 -21.62 4.72
C LYS A 64 10.08 -22.16 3.58
N ARG A 65 8.75 -22.05 3.71
CA ARG A 65 7.79 -22.42 2.65
C ARG A 65 8.00 -21.60 1.38
N LEU A 66 8.28 -20.30 1.50
CA LEU A 66 8.54 -19.42 0.35
C LEU A 66 9.87 -19.76 -0.35
N GLU A 67 10.90 -20.11 0.41
CA GLU A 67 12.21 -20.54 -0.10
C GLU A 67 12.11 -21.91 -0.79
N GLU A 68 11.42 -22.87 -0.20
CA GLU A 68 11.14 -24.19 -0.79
C GLU A 68 10.34 -24.07 -2.09
N ALA A 69 9.32 -23.20 -2.13
CA ALA A 69 8.57 -22.91 -3.35
C ALA A 69 9.46 -22.25 -4.44
N SER A 70 10.44 -21.43 -4.05
CA SER A 70 11.41 -20.84 -4.95
C SER A 70 12.40 -21.87 -5.50
N ARG A 71 12.92 -22.77 -4.64
CA ARG A 71 13.79 -23.89 -5.03
C ARG A 71 13.07 -24.88 -5.94
N ALA A 72 11.83 -25.23 -5.63
CA ALA A 72 10.99 -26.11 -6.45
C ALA A 72 10.69 -25.51 -7.84
N LYS A 73 10.53 -24.18 -7.95
CA LYS A 73 10.39 -23.49 -9.24
C LYS A 73 11.67 -23.51 -10.08
N LYS A 74 12.85 -23.57 -9.45
CA LYS A 74 14.15 -23.71 -10.15
C LYS A 74 14.39 -25.15 -10.63
N ALA A 75 13.91 -26.15 -9.89
CA ALA A 75 14.07 -27.56 -10.21
C ALA A 75 13.21 -28.03 -11.42
N LYS A 76 12.05 -27.41 -11.69
CA LYS A 76 11.19 -27.75 -12.84
C LYS A 76 11.66 -27.14 -14.17
N LYS A 77 12.96 -27.23 -14.47
CA LYS A 77 13.62 -26.72 -15.69
C LYS A 77 13.67 -27.83 -16.75
N GLY A 78 12.54 -28.21 -17.34
CA GLY A 78 12.53 -29.26 -18.37
C GLY A 78 11.37 -29.28 -19.37
N PHE A 79 10.24 -28.61 -19.11
CA PHE A 79 9.03 -28.82 -19.94
C PHE A 79 8.89 -27.88 -21.15
N LEU A 80 9.66 -26.78 -21.25
CA LEU A 80 9.47 -25.77 -22.29
C LEU A 80 10.80 -25.11 -22.67
N THR A 81 11.04 -24.90 -23.97
CA THR A 81 12.18 -24.07 -24.40
C THR A 81 12.05 -22.67 -23.80
N PRO A 82 13.16 -22.07 -23.33
CA PRO A 82 13.13 -20.78 -22.65
C PRO A 82 12.52 -19.67 -23.54
N GLU A 83 12.69 -19.79 -24.85
CA GLU A 83 12.15 -18.87 -25.85
C GLU A 83 10.61 -18.97 -25.99
N ARG A 84 10.06 -20.19 -26.06
CA ARG A 84 8.60 -20.41 -26.08
C ARG A 84 7.95 -19.91 -24.79
N LYS A 85 8.61 -20.09 -23.63
CA LYS A 85 8.15 -19.55 -22.34
C LYS A 85 8.11 -18.02 -22.32
N LYS A 86 9.10 -17.35 -22.92
CA LYS A 86 9.15 -15.89 -23.03
C LYS A 86 8.04 -15.36 -23.95
N LYS A 87 7.84 -15.98 -25.12
CA LYS A 87 6.75 -15.63 -26.04
C LYS A 87 5.38 -15.82 -25.39
N LEU A 88 5.16 -16.93 -24.69
CA LEU A 88 3.92 -17.19 -23.97
C LEU A 88 3.65 -16.16 -22.87
N ARG A 89 4.64 -15.81 -22.05
CA ARG A 89 4.50 -14.76 -21.02
C ARG A 89 4.10 -13.42 -21.63
N LYS A 90 4.71 -13.05 -22.78
CA LYS A 90 4.33 -11.83 -23.51
C LYS A 90 2.88 -11.88 -23.95
N LEU A 91 2.44 -12.98 -24.56
CA LEU A 91 1.05 -13.15 -24.99
C LEU A 91 0.06 -13.08 -23.81
N LEU A 92 0.40 -13.70 -22.67
CA LEU A 92 -0.43 -13.65 -21.47
C LEU A 92 -0.53 -12.24 -20.87
N MET A 93 0.58 -11.49 -20.84
CA MET A 93 0.57 -10.10 -20.40
C MET A 93 -0.21 -9.19 -21.36
N MET A 94 -0.08 -9.42 -22.67
CA MET A 94 -0.84 -8.68 -23.69
C MET A 94 -2.34 -8.95 -23.54
N LYS A 95 -2.74 -10.21 -23.42
CA LYS A 95 -4.13 -10.59 -23.19
C LYS A 95 -4.67 -10.00 -21.88
N ALA A 96 -3.94 -10.13 -20.78
CA ALA A 96 -4.36 -9.57 -19.49
C ALA A 96 -4.51 -8.04 -19.54
N ALA A 97 -3.67 -7.35 -20.29
CA ALA A 97 -3.78 -5.90 -20.49
C ALA A 97 -4.99 -5.52 -21.35
N GLU A 98 -5.32 -6.34 -22.35
CA GLU A 98 -6.51 -6.18 -23.18
C GLU A 98 -7.79 -6.45 -22.37
N ASP A 99 -7.84 -7.56 -21.64
CA ASP A 99 -8.96 -7.93 -20.76
C ASP A 99 -9.21 -6.83 -19.70
N LEU A 100 -8.14 -6.26 -19.12
CA LEU A 100 -8.25 -5.15 -18.16
C LEU A 100 -8.88 -3.90 -18.80
N LYS A 101 -8.50 -3.56 -20.03
CA LYS A 101 -9.09 -2.43 -20.76
C LYS A 101 -10.55 -2.69 -21.11
N GLN A 102 -10.89 -3.90 -21.54
CA GLN A 102 -12.27 -4.28 -21.83
C GLN A 102 -13.14 -4.19 -20.57
N GLN A 103 -12.66 -4.68 -19.42
CA GLN A 103 -13.36 -4.54 -18.14
C GLN A 103 -13.55 -3.08 -17.74
N GLN A 104 -12.55 -2.21 -17.96
CA GLN A 104 -12.69 -0.78 -17.72
C GLN A 104 -13.74 -0.13 -18.61
N MET A 105 -13.77 -0.47 -19.90
CA MET A 105 -14.79 0.04 -20.83
C MET A 105 -16.18 -0.42 -20.44
N LEU A 106 -16.37 -1.71 -20.11
CA LEU A 106 -17.65 -2.25 -19.65
C LEU A 106 -18.11 -1.61 -18.35
N LYS A 107 -17.20 -1.41 -17.40
CA LYS A 107 -17.51 -0.74 -16.12
C LYS A 107 -17.90 0.71 -16.32
N GLU A 108 -17.26 1.42 -17.25
CA GLU A 108 -17.63 2.80 -17.58
C GLU A 108 -18.99 2.85 -18.31
N GLN A 109 -19.24 1.96 -19.27
CA GLN A 109 -20.54 1.85 -19.94
C GLN A 109 -21.67 1.56 -18.95
N GLU A 110 -21.46 0.60 -18.04
CA GLU A 110 -22.40 0.30 -16.95
C GLU A 110 -22.61 1.50 -16.04
N ARG A 111 -21.54 2.21 -15.68
CA ARG A 111 -21.62 3.45 -14.90
C ARG A 111 -22.47 4.49 -15.62
N GLN A 112 -22.29 4.69 -16.92
CA GLN A 112 -23.09 5.63 -17.71
C GLN A 112 -24.56 5.20 -17.76
N ARG A 113 -24.85 3.91 -17.96
CA ARG A 113 -26.22 3.38 -17.96
C ARG A 113 -26.91 3.63 -16.61
N VAL A 114 -26.25 3.27 -15.51
CA VAL A 114 -26.79 3.47 -14.15
C VAL A 114 -26.97 4.96 -13.85
N LEU A 115 -26.08 5.82 -14.35
CA LEU A 115 -26.20 7.27 -14.16
C LEU A 115 -27.42 7.82 -14.92
N GLN A 116 -27.64 7.37 -16.16
CA GLN A 116 -28.81 7.73 -16.95
C GLN A 116 -30.13 7.25 -16.32
N GLU A 117 -30.14 6.07 -15.71
CA GLU A 117 -31.32 5.54 -15.01
C GLU A 117 -31.60 6.29 -13.70
N ARG A 118 -30.55 6.70 -12.97
CA ARG A 118 -30.68 7.34 -11.64
C ARG A 118 -30.89 8.85 -11.70
N ILE A 119 -30.32 9.53 -12.69
CA ILE A 119 -30.48 10.97 -12.87
C ILE A 119 -31.80 11.20 -13.61
N ILE A 120 -32.74 11.81 -12.90
CA ILE A 120 -33.97 12.33 -13.50
C ILE A 120 -33.56 13.57 -14.33
N PRO A 121 -33.93 13.66 -15.62
CA PRO A 121 -33.70 14.87 -16.39
C PRO A 121 -34.39 16.05 -15.71
N LEU A 122 -33.79 17.24 -15.77
CA LEU A 122 -34.40 18.41 -15.17
C LEU A 122 -35.76 18.67 -15.85
N PRO A 123 -36.83 18.93 -15.07
CA PRO A 123 -38.10 19.34 -15.62
C PRO A 123 -37.95 20.69 -16.33
N ASP A 124 -38.73 20.90 -17.38
CA ASP A 124 -38.75 22.16 -18.10
C ASP A 124 -39.36 23.25 -17.19
N LEU A 125 -38.60 24.30 -16.94
CA LEU A 125 -38.95 25.33 -15.95
C LEU A 125 -39.83 26.43 -16.55
N ASP A 126 -39.89 26.52 -17.88
CA ASP A 126 -40.63 27.57 -18.58
C ASP A 126 -42.14 27.27 -18.70
N GLU A 127 -42.56 26.02 -18.51
CA GLU A 127 -43.96 25.56 -18.63
C GLU A 127 -44.62 25.15 -17.30
N CYS A 128 -43.91 25.24 -16.16
CA CYS A 128 -44.38 24.73 -14.88
C CYS A 128 -44.94 25.84 -13.97
N ASP A 129 -46.23 25.79 -13.66
CA ASP A 129 -46.88 26.71 -12.71
C ASP A 129 -46.56 26.37 -11.22
N ASP A 130 -46.19 25.12 -10.92
CA ASP A 130 -45.98 24.60 -9.56
C ASP A 130 -44.49 24.50 -9.15
N LEU A 131 -43.75 25.58 -9.35
CA LEU A 131 -42.29 25.65 -9.12
C LEU A 131 -41.85 25.29 -7.68
N GLU A 132 -42.66 25.64 -6.69
CA GLU A 132 -42.36 25.40 -5.26
C GLU A 132 -42.42 23.90 -4.92
N GLU A 133 -43.36 23.16 -5.50
CA GLU A 133 -43.48 21.72 -5.26
C GLU A 133 -42.27 20.97 -5.86
N VAL A 134 -41.90 21.32 -7.10
CA VAL A 134 -40.72 20.76 -7.78
C VAL A 134 -39.44 21.03 -6.98
N TYR A 135 -39.28 22.25 -6.45
CA TYR A 135 -38.16 22.59 -5.57
C TYR A 135 -38.09 21.71 -4.32
N ASN A 136 -39.22 21.54 -3.62
CA ASN A 136 -39.28 20.74 -2.40
C ASN A 136 -38.97 19.26 -2.66
N GLN A 137 -39.50 18.69 -3.75
CA GLN A 137 -39.21 17.30 -4.13
C GLN A 137 -37.72 17.09 -4.45
N MET A 138 -37.09 18.01 -5.19
CA MET A 138 -35.64 17.94 -5.47
C MET A 138 -34.79 18.08 -4.21
N ARG A 139 -35.19 19.00 -3.32
CA ARG A 139 -34.51 19.23 -2.04
C ARG A 139 -34.55 17.98 -1.15
N ASP A 140 -35.70 17.34 -1.03
CA ASP A 140 -35.83 16.12 -0.22
C ASP A 140 -35.01 14.97 -0.82
N ARG A 141 -35.02 14.84 -2.15
CA ARG A 141 -34.19 13.85 -2.85
C ARG A 141 -32.70 14.09 -2.61
N LEU A 142 -32.25 15.35 -2.63
CA LEU A 142 -30.86 15.71 -2.38
C LEU A 142 -30.42 15.33 -0.95
N ILE A 143 -31.27 15.57 0.04
CA ILE A 143 -30.99 15.21 1.45
C ILE A 143 -30.79 13.69 1.60
N ILE A 144 -31.65 12.89 0.95
CA ILE A 144 -31.53 11.43 0.98
C ILE A 144 -30.23 10.99 0.30
N LEU A 145 -29.92 11.53 -0.89
CA LEU A 145 -28.70 11.18 -1.62
C LEU A 145 -27.42 11.55 -0.86
N GLU A 146 -27.41 12.67 -0.14
CA GLU A 146 -26.27 13.07 0.70
C GLU A 146 -26.08 12.09 1.87
N SER A 147 -27.17 11.64 2.50
CA SER A 147 -27.12 10.61 3.54
C SER A 147 -26.54 9.30 2.99
N GLU A 148 -27.04 8.82 1.85
CA GLU A 148 -26.53 7.60 1.20
C GLU A 148 -25.05 7.75 0.80
N ASN A 149 -24.65 8.92 0.31
CA ASN A 149 -23.26 9.21 -0.05
C ASN A 149 -22.33 9.12 1.16
N TYR A 150 -22.76 9.67 2.28
CA TYR A 150 -22.03 9.61 3.54
C TYR A 150 -21.84 8.15 4.00
N ASP A 151 -22.92 7.35 4.00
CA ASP A 151 -22.88 5.95 4.42
C ASP A 151 -21.91 5.13 3.55
N VAL A 152 -21.99 5.27 2.22
CA VAL A 152 -21.08 4.59 1.28
C VAL A 152 -19.64 5.05 1.50
N SER A 153 -19.41 6.36 1.64
CA SER A 153 -18.09 6.91 1.89
C SER A 153 -17.47 6.40 3.19
N TYR A 154 -18.27 6.28 4.24
CA TYR A 154 -17.84 5.74 5.52
C TYR A 154 -17.45 4.26 5.42
N ILE A 155 -18.27 3.44 4.75
CA ILE A 155 -17.98 2.02 4.51
C ILE A 155 -16.68 1.86 3.72
N VAL A 156 -16.50 2.64 2.65
CA VAL A 156 -15.27 2.60 1.84
C VAL A 156 -14.04 2.91 2.69
N ARG A 157 -14.10 3.98 3.51
CA ARG A 157 -13.00 4.32 4.44
C ARG A 157 -12.70 3.17 5.40
N GLN A 158 -13.72 2.55 5.99
CA GLN A 158 -13.54 1.41 6.89
C GLN A 158 -12.84 0.24 6.16
N LYS A 159 -13.26 -0.06 4.92
CA LYS A 159 -12.62 -1.10 4.12
C LYS A 159 -11.19 -0.76 3.72
N ASP A 160 -10.89 0.49 3.44
CA ASP A 160 -9.51 0.93 3.18
C ASP A 160 -8.61 0.74 4.41
N PHE A 161 -9.12 1.03 5.62
CA PHE A 161 -8.41 0.74 6.86
C PHE A 161 -8.18 -0.77 7.04
N GLU A 162 -9.22 -1.60 6.87
CA GLU A 162 -9.10 -3.07 6.94
C GLU A 162 -8.05 -3.60 5.94
N ILE A 163 -8.08 -3.13 4.69
CA ILE A 163 -7.12 -3.53 3.64
C ILE A 163 -5.70 -3.12 4.04
N ASN A 164 -5.51 -1.91 4.58
CA ASN A 164 -4.20 -1.44 5.02
C ASN A 164 -3.67 -2.28 6.20
N GLU A 165 -4.51 -2.58 7.19
CA GLU A 165 -4.14 -3.47 8.31
C GLU A 165 -3.74 -4.86 7.83
N LEU A 166 -4.53 -5.46 6.94
CA LEU A 166 -4.23 -6.76 6.35
C LEU A 166 -2.94 -6.72 5.51
N THR A 167 -2.71 -5.63 4.78
CA THR A 167 -1.48 -5.43 4.00
C THR A 167 -0.25 -5.35 4.90
N ILE A 168 -0.34 -4.63 6.02
CA ILE A 168 0.73 -4.56 7.03
C ILE A 168 0.96 -5.96 7.63
N ALA A 169 -0.09 -6.67 8.01
CA ALA A 169 0.01 -8.02 8.57
C ALA A 169 0.68 -9.01 7.60
N VAL A 170 0.30 -8.99 6.31
CA VAL A 170 0.92 -9.82 5.27
C VAL A 170 2.40 -9.47 5.07
N ASN A 171 2.74 -8.18 5.11
CA ASN A 171 4.13 -7.74 4.98
C ASN A 171 4.99 -8.14 6.18
N ASP A 172 4.46 -8.05 7.40
CA ASP A 172 5.14 -8.49 8.62
C ASP A 172 5.34 -10.01 8.65
N LEU A 173 4.39 -10.78 8.12
CA LEU A 173 4.48 -12.25 7.99
C LEU A 173 5.46 -12.70 6.89
N ARG A 174 5.51 -12.00 5.75
CA ARG A 174 6.48 -12.26 4.67
C ARG A 174 7.90 -11.87 5.06
N GLY A 175 8.06 -11.05 6.11
CA GLY A 175 9.32 -10.50 6.58
C GLY A 175 9.74 -9.28 5.77
N LYS A 176 10.16 -8.21 6.44
CA LYS A 176 10.61 -6.93 5.86
C LYS A 176 11.89 -7.00 5.01
N PHE A 177 12.33 -8.20 4.62
CA PHE A 177 13.68 -8.42 4.10
C PHE A 177 13.74 -9.44 2.97
N VAL A 178 13.10 -9.11 1.86
CA VAL A 178 13.82 -9.21 0.58
C VAL A 178 14.22 -7.78 0.28
N LYS A 179 15.41 -7.35 0.72
CA LYS A 179 15.93 -6.01 0.41
C LYS A 179 15.80 -5.82 -1.10
N PRO A 180 14.87 -4.99 -1.61
CA PRO A 180 14.86 -4.68 -3.02
C PRO A 180 16.24 -4.09 -3.28
N THR A 181 16.99 -4.66 -4.23
CA THR A 181 18.30 -4.15 -4.57
C THR A 181 18.11 -2.70 -4.97
N LEU A 182 18.61 -1.77 -4.14
CA LEU A 182 18.49 -0.34 -4.36
C LEU A 182 19.18 -0.04 -5.70
N LYS A 183 18.39 0.11 -6.77
CA LYS A 183 18.89 0.66 -8.02
C LYS A 183 19.13 2.14 -7.79
N LYS A 184 20.29 2.65 -8.22
CA LYS A 184 20.59 4.07 -8.25
C LYS A 184 19.65 4.73 -9.25
N VAL A 185 18.49 5.16 -8.77
CA VAL A 185 17.55 5.96 -9.55
C VAL A 185 18.03 7.40 -9.46
N SER A 186 18.62 7.92 -10.53
CA SER A 186 18.97 9.34 -10.60
C SER A 186 17.66 10.15 -10.66
N LYS A 187 17.54 11.20 -9.82
CA LYS A 187 16.30 12.02 -9.73
C LYS A 187 16.01 12.81 -11.02
N THR A 188 17.00 12.91 -11.92
CA THR A 188 16.98 13.73 -13.13
C THR A 188 16.79 12.95 -14.44
N GLU A 189 17.17 11.66 -14.55
CA GLU A 189 16.98 10.90 -15.81
C GLU A 189 15.51 10.85 -16.24
N GLY A 190 14.60 10.55 -15.31
CA GLY A 190 13.16 10.44 -15.65
C GLY A 190 12.49 11.76 -16.05
N LYS A 191 13.11 12.92 -15.73
CA LYS A 191 12.63 14.23 -16.19
C LYS A 191 13.18 14.57 -17.58
N PHE A 192 14.43 14.19 -17.88
CA PHE A 192 15.00 14.29 -19.22
C PHE A 192 14.38 13.28 -20.20
N ASP A 193 13.91 12.12 -19.74
CA ASP A 193 13.18 11.17 -20.58
C ASP A 193 11.88 11.74 -21.15
N LYS A 194 11.19 12.66 -20.46
CA LYS A 194 10.00 13.31 -21.03
C LYS A 194 10.34 14.28 -22.18
N LEU A 195 11.51 14.90 -22.13
CA LEU A 195 12.02 15.76 -23.19
C LEU A 195 12.54 14.89 -24.36
N LYS A 196 13.34 13.87 -24.04
CA LYS A 196 13.85 12.91 -25.03
C LYS A 196 12.76 12.10 -25.68
N LYS A 197 11.66 11.71 -25.00
CA LYS A 197 10.58 10.88 -25.57
C LYS A 197 9.63 11.64 -26.51
N LYS A 198 9.62 12.98 -26.46
CA LYS A 198 8.98 13.81 -27.49
C LYS A 198 9.82 13.86 -28.78
N GLU A 199 11.15 13.76 -28.68
CA GLU A 199 12.07 13.61 -29.82
C GLU A 199 12.36 12.13 -30.18
N ALA A 200 12.07 11.18 -29.30
CA ALA A 200 12.39 9.75 -29.38
C ALA A 200 11.17 8.88 -29.66
N SER A 201 10.23 9.35 -30.49
CA SER A 201 9.23 8.48 -31.13
C SER A 201 9.86 7.39 -32.01
N LYS A 202 11.19 7.40 -32.20
CA LYS A 202 11.93 6.23 -32.66
C LYS A 202 13.43 6.32 -32.34
N VAL A 203 13.85 6.18 -31.08
CA VAL A 203 15.19 5.60 -30.83
C VAL A 203 15.05 4.10 -31.06
N ASP A 204 14.76 3.76 -32.31
CA ASP A 204 14.96 2.44 -32.85
C ASP A 204 16.46 2.20 -32.75
N PHE A 205 16.89 1.27 -31.90
CA PHE A 205 18.26 0.77 -31.98
C PHE A 205 18.59 0.22 -33.38
N ARG A 206 17.57 -0.03 -34.22
CA ARG A 206 17.72 -0.36 -35.64
C ARG A 206 18.10 0.80 -36.55
N SER A 207 17.74 2.05 -36.24
CA SER A 207 18.02 3.19 -37.13
C SER A 207 19.47 3.67 -37.05
N THR A 208 20.15 3.41 -35.93
CA THR A 208 21.59 3.65 -35.78
C THR A 208 22.46 2.54 -36.40
N LEU A 209 21.87 1.39 -36.74
CA LEU A 209 22.57 0.29 -37.41
C LEU A 209 22.47 0.47 -38.94
N LYS A 210 23.61 0.51 -39.65
CA LYS A 210 23.61 0.44 -41.12
C LYS A 210 23.07 -0.93 -41.54
N THR A 211 21.88 -0.98 -42.15
CA THR A 211 21.43 -2.15 -42.89
C THR A 211 22.35 -2.34 -44.08
N ILE A 212 23.17 -3.39 -44.08
CA ILE A 212 24.00 -3.74 -45.23
C ILE A 212 23.11 -4.55 -46.18
N GLU A 213 22.59 -3.92 -47.22
CA GLU A 213 21.94 -4.59 -48.34
C GLU A 213 23.00 -5.33 -49.15
N LYS A 214 23.38 -6.52 -48.67
CA LYS A 214 24.17 -7.47 -49.42
C LYS A 214 23.23 -8.16 -50.42
N ASN A 215 23.10 -7.59 -51.62
CA ASN A 215 22.49 -8.23 -52.80
C ASN A 215 23.35 -9.39 -53.35
N GLN A 216 23.74 -10.33 -52.48
CA GLN A 216 24.48 -11.53 -52.87
C GLN A 216 23.61 -12.80 -52.89
N PHE A 217 22.29 -12.65 -52.69
CA PHE A 217 21.31 -13.74 -52.77
C PHE A 217 20.06 -13.42 -53.62
N ALA A 218 20.06 -12.31 -54.37
CA ALA A 218 19.05 -12.09 -55.41
C ALA A 218 19.56 -12.79 -56.68
N MET A 219 18.88 -13.89 -57.06
CA MET A 219 19.05 -14.57 -58.35
C MET A 219 19.01 -13.55 -59.49
N GLU A 220 19.92 -13.71 -60.47
CA GLU A 220 19.85 -13.09 -61.78
C GLU A 220 18.48 -13.34 -62.41
N GLU A 221 17.72 -12.27 -62.67
CA GLU A 221 16.80 -12.24 -63.80
C GLU A 221 16.67 -10.79 -64.30
N ASP A 222 17.27 -10.58 -65.48
CA ASP A 222 16.98 -9.61 -66.54
C ASP A 222 16.82 -8.10 -66.31
N GLY A 223 17.43 -7.34 -67.22
CA GLY A 223 17.01 -5.96 -67.53
C GLY A 223 18.10 -4.89 -67.49
N LYS A 224 18.80 -4.72 -68.62
CA LYS A 224 19.73 -3.63 -68.93
C LYS A 224 19.12 -2.23 -68.64
N GLU A 225 19.89 -1.36 -67.99
CA GLU A 225 20.37 -0.11 -68.61
C GLU A 225 21.46 0.55 -67.75
N LYS A 226 22.67 0.62 -68.33
CA LYS A 226 23.84 1.27 -67.74
C LYS A 226 23.68 2.79 -67.90
N ALA A 227 23.29 3.49 -66.83
CA ALA A 227 23.57 4.92 -66.74
C ALA A 227 25.08 5.10 -66.44
N LYS A 228 25.82 5.64 -67.41
CA LYS A 228 27.23 6.00 -67.26
C LYS A 228 27.37 7.02 -66.13
N ALA A 229 28.33 6.78 -65.23
CA ALA A 229 28.64 7.70 -64.14
C ALA A 229 29.33 8.96 -64.67
N ASP A 230 28.90 10.11 -64.14
CA ASP A 230 29.24 11.50 -64.50
C ASP A 230 30.68 11.92 -64.15
N TRP A 231 31.65 11.00 -64.26
CA TRP A 231 33.08 11.30 -64.11
C TRP A 231 33.92 10.70 -65.24
N ALA A 232 33.29 10.02 -66.21
CA ALA A 232 33.94 9.62 -67.45
C ALA A 232 33.71 10.69 -68.52
N LYS A 233 34.66 11.63 -68.61
CA LYS A 233 34.93 12.38 -69.83
C LYS A 233 35.62 11.47 -70.85
#